data_AF-A0A2V7BYC8-F1
#
_entry.id   AF-A0A2V7BYC8-F1
#
_cell.length_a   1.000
_cell.length_b   1.000
_cell.length_c   1.000
_cell.angle_alpha   90.00
_cell.angle_beta   90.00
_cell.angle_gamma   90.00
#
_symmetry.space_group_name_H-M   'P 1'
#
loop_
_entity.id
_entity.type
_entity.pdbx_description
1 polymer ?
#
loop_
_entity_poly.entity_id
_entity_poly.type
_entity_poly.pdbx_seq_one_letter_code
_entity_poly.pdbx_strand_id
1 'polypeptide(L)'
;MTAQRERFLAALDAEIKSLSKLAHTLARTKLLLQEHVTRLRLGVSPEVVMTSLRLSVPHETTLALLERVDPVLAGPAAPRPQRTNEGLKSDLMS
;
A
#
# COMPACT_ATOMS: atom_id res chain seq x y z
N MET A 1 -8.40 -49.19 0.34
CA MET A 1 -7.81 -47.97 -0.24
C MET A 1 -6.29 -48.06 -0.12
N THR A 2 -5.49 -47.40 -0.97
CA THR A 2 -4.02 -47.45 -0.85
C THR A 2 -3.50 -46.27 -0.01
N ALA A 3 -2.48 -46.52 0.81
CA ALA A 3 -1.88 -45.49 1.69
C ALA A 3 -1.31 -44.28 0.92
N GLN A 4 -0.97 -44.43 -0.36
CA GLN A 4 -0.58 -43.32 -1.22
C GLN A 4 -1.76 -42.40 -1.56
N ARG A 5 -2.92 -42.98 -1.89
CA ARG A 5 -4.14 -42.24 -2.21
C ARG A 5 -4.64 -41.45 -0.99
N GLU A 6 -4.61 -42.05 0.19
CA GLU A 6 -5.03 -41.40 1.44
C GLU A 6 -4.12 -40.21 1.79
N ARG A 7 -2.80 -40.36 1.65
CA ARG A 7 -1.85 -39.26 1.85
C ARG A 7 -2.07 -38.12 0.86
N PHE A 8 -2.35 -38.44 -0.40
CA PHE A 8 -2.62 -37.42 -1.41
C PHE A 8 -3.93 -36.66 -1.14
N LEU A 9 -5.00 -37.37 -0.76
CA LEU A 9 -6.26 -36.73 -0.34
C LEU A 9 -6.06 -35.80 0.85
N ALA A 10 -5.33 -36.24 1.88
CA ALA A 10 -5.03 -35.43 3.05
C ALA A 10 -4.25 -34.15 2.69
N ALA A 11 -3.31 -34.23 1.74
CA ALA A 11 -2.57 -33.07 1.26
C ALA A 11 -3.49 -32.06 0.52
N LEU A 12 -4.39 -32.55 -0.34
CA LEU A 12 -5.37 -31.70 -1.01
C LEU A 12 -6.33 -31.04 -0.02
N ASP A 13 -6.82 -31.77 0.97
CA ASP A 13 -7.70 -31.22 2.03
C ASP A 13 -6.99 -30.15 2.86
N ALA A 14 -5.69 -30.34 3.15
CA ALA A 14 -4.89 -29.33 3.84
C ALA A 14 -4.74 -28.05 2.99
N GLU A 15 -4.51 -28.20 1.69
CA GLU A 15 -4.42 -27.06 0.78
C GLU A 15 -5.75 -26.31 0.65
N ILE A 16 -6.87 -27.02 0.54
CA ILE A 16 -8.21 -26.41 0.53
C ILE A 16 -8.47 -25.59 1.81
N LYS A 17 -8.07 -26.11 2.98
CA LYS A 17 -8.17 -25.39 4.26
C LYS A 17 -7.26 -24.16 4.29
N SER A 18 -6.04 -24.27 3.76
CA SER A 18 -5.11 -23.16 3.63
C SER A 18 -5.69 -22.03 2.78
N LEU A 19 -6.20 -22.37 1.58
CA LEU A 19 -6.85 -21.44 0.67
C LEU A 19 -8.09 -20.78 1.29
N SER A 20 -8.90 -21.56 2.02
CA SER A 20 -10.06 -21.02 2.74
C SER A 20 -9.67 -19.99 3.80
N LYS A 21 -8.58 -20.25 4.55
CA LYS A 21 -8.03 -19.31 5.53
C LYS A 21 -7.49 -18.06 4.85
N LEU A 22 -6.79 -18.20 3.73
CA LEU A 22 -6.29 -17.07 2.94
C LEU A 22 -7.45 -16.19 2.44
N ALA A 23 -8.50 -16.80 1.87
CA ALA A 23 -9.69 -16.08 1.42
C ALA A 23 -10.35 -15.28 2.55
N HIS A 24 -10.47 -15.87 3.75
CA HIS A 24 -10.99 -15.17 4.92
C HIS A 24 -10.12 -13.98 5.32
N THR A 25 -8.79 -14.16 5.38
CA THR A 25 -7.85 -13.07 5.67
C THR A 25 -7.94 -11.94 4.65
N LEU A 26 -8.05 -12.27 3.36
CA LEU A 26 -8.22 -11.28 2.30
C LEU A 26 -9.55 -10.53 2.42
N ALA A 27 -10.65 -11.23 2.71
CA ALA A 27 -11.95 -10.61 2.93
C ALA A 27 -11.92 -9.63 4.12
N ARG A 28 -11.31 -10.03 5.25
CA ARG A 28 -11.11 -9.16 6.41
C ARG A 28 -10.25 -7.95 6.07
N THR A 29 -9.15 -8.15 5.35
CA THR A 29 -8.26 -7.06 4.92
C THR A 29 -9.00 -6.06 4.03
N LYS A 30 -9.82 -6.54 3.09
CA LYS A 30 -10.65 -5.69 2.23
C LYS A 30 -11.59 -4.81 3.05
N LEU A 31 -12.25 -5.37 4.07
CA LEU A 31 -13.13 -4.60 4.96
C LEU A 31 -12.37 -3.50 5.72
N LEU A 32 -11.19 -3.81 6.25
CA LEU A 32 -10.34 -2.82 6.93
C LEU A 32 -9.95 -1.68 5.99
N LEU A 33 -9.55 -1.99 4.75
CA LEU A 33 -9.24 -0.96 3.76
C LEU A 33 -10.45 -0.07 3.45
N GLN A 34 -11.66 -0.65 3.34
CA GLN A 34 -12.89 0.11 3.14
C GLN A 34 -13.21 1.03 4.32
N GLU A 35 -12.97 0.57 5.55
CA GLU A 35 -13.11 1.39 6.75
C GLU A 35 -12.13 2.56 6.73
N HIS A 36 -10.86 2.33 6.40
CA HIS A 36 -9.86 3.38 6.30
C HIS A 36 -10.17 4.41 5.22
N VAL A 37 -10.68 3.98 4.06
CA VAL A 37 -11.20 4.89 3.02
C VAL A 37 -12.34 5.75 3.57
N THR A 38 -13.24 5.16 4.35
CA THR A 38 -14.36 5.89 4.97
C THR A 38 -13.84 6.92 5.97
N ARG A 39 -12.87 6.56 6.82
CA ARG A 39 -12.23 7.48 7.77
C ARG A 39 -11.58 8.67 7.07
N LEU A 40 -10.87 8.44 5.96
CA LEU A 40 -10.28 9.51 5.15
C LEU A 40 -11.36 10.46 4.60
N ARG A 41 -12.47 9.92 4.10
CA ARG A 41 -13.60 10.73 3.61
C ARG A 41 -14.27 11.58 4.70
N LEU A 42 -14.21 11.12 5.94
CA LEU A 42 -14.71 11.85 7.12
C LEU A 42 -13.69 12.86 7.67
N GLY A 43 -12.52 13.01 7.04
CA GLY A 43 -11.51 14.02 7.42
C GLY A 43 -10.48 13.54 8.43
N VAL A 44 -10.38 12.24 8.73
CA VAL A 44 -9.29 11.69 9.54
C VAL A 44 -7.96 11.87 8.80
N SER A 45 -6.91 12.26 9.53
CA SER A 45 -5.61 12.54 8.89
C SER A 45 -5.00 11.29 8.24
N PRO A 46 -4.37 11.43 7.06
CA PRO A 46 -3.74 10.32 6.37
C PRO A 46 -2.65 9.60 7.19
N GLU A 47 -1.92 10.31 8.05
CA GLU A 47 -0.86 9.76 8.90
C GLU A 47 -1.42 8.80 9.95
N VAL A 48 -2.59 9.13 10.53
CA VAL A 48 -3.29 8.29 11.51
C VAL A 48 -3.83 7.03 10.83
N VAL A 49 -4.38 7.18 9.63
CA VAL A 49 -4.84 6.04 8.81
C VAL A 49 -3.66 5.14 8.44
N MET A 50 -2.53 5.72 8.05
CA MET A 50 -1.33 4.97 7.68
C MET A 50 -0.74 4.18 8.85
N THR A 51 -0.67 4.80 10.03
CA THR A 51 -0.25 4.12 11.26
C THR A 51 -1.15 2.94 11.58
N SER A 52 -2.47 3.13 11.44
CA SER A 52 -3.46 2.06 11.69
C SER A 52 -3.33 0.90 10.70
N LEU A 53 -3.08 1.20 9.42
CA LEU A 53 -2.86 0.20 8.37
C LEU A 53 -1.64 -0.68 8.67
N ARG A 54 -0.52 -0.07 9.09
CA ARG A 54 0.72 -0.78 9.43
C ARG A 54 0.55 -1.78 10.59
N LEU A 55 -0.39 -1.52 11.50
CA LEU A 55 -0.68 -2.38 12.64
C LEU A 55 -1.69 -3.49 12.32
N SER A 56 -2.56 -3.30 11.33
CA SER A 56 -3.76 -4.12 11.13
C SER A 56 -3.72 -5.03 9.90
N VAL A 57 -2.87 -4.72 8.92
CA VAL A 57 -2.78 -5.45 7.65
C VAL A 57 -1.55 -6.38 7.65
N PRO A 58 -1.66 -7.61 7.13
CA PRO A 58 -0.52 -8.53 7.02
C PRO A 58 0.69 -7.88 6.34
N HIS A 59 1.89 -8.15 6.84
CA HIS A 59 3.10 -7.40 6.48
C HIS A 59 3.39 -7.35 4.97
N GLU A 60 3.19 -8.47 4.27
CA GLU A 60 3.37 -8.56 2.81
C GLU A 60 2.42 -7.61 2.05
N THR A 61 1.15 -7.58 2.42
CA THR A 61 0.15 -6.70 1.81
C THR A 61 0.38 -5.23 2.18
N THR A 62 0.86 -4.99 3.41
CA THR A 62 1.20 -3.65 3.90
C THR A 62 2.34 -3.05 3.08
N LEU A 63 3.40 -3.80 2.77
CA LEU A 63 4.53 -3.31 1.97
C LEU A 63 4.08 -2.86 0.57
N ALA A 64 3.35 -3.71 -0.15
CA ALA A 64 2.83 -3.37 -1.48
C ALA A 64 1.82 -2.21 -1.46
N LEU A 65 1.13 -1.97 -0.35
CA LEU A 65 0.25 -0.82 -0.19
C LEU A 65 1.03 0.46 0.12
N LEU A 66 2.04 0.38 0.98
CA LEU A 66 2.91 1.51 1.33
C LEU A 66 3.65 2.05 0.11
N GLU A 67 4.24 1.17 -0.72
CA GLU A 67 4.94 1.56 -1.95
C GLU A 67 4.06 2.40 -2.90
N ARG A 68 2.74 2.16 -2.90
CA ARG A 68 1.79 2.89 -3.75
C ARG A 68 1.26 4.17 -3.11
N VAL A 69 1.22 4.25 -1.78
CA VAL A 69 0.58 5.36 -1.05
C VAL A 69 1.60 6.38 -0.55
N ASP A 70 2.85 5.99 -0.27
CA ASP A 70 3.92 6.90 0.17
C ASP A 70 4.14 8.09 -0.79
N PRO A 71 4.10 7.93 -2.14
CA PRO A 71 4.18 9.07 -3.06
C PRO A 71 2.99 10.05 -2.96
N VAL A 72 1.81 9.58 -2.52
CA VAL A 72 0.62 10.41 -2.34
C VAL A 72 0.76 11.28 -1.08
N LEU A 73 1.39 10.75 -0.04
CA LEU A 73 1.63 11.47 1.22
C LEU A 73 2.80 12.46 1.12
N ALA A 74 3.77 12.20 0.24
CA ALA A 74 4.92 13.09 0.03
C ALA A 74 4.55 14.46 -0.58
N GLY A 75 3.31 14.64 -1.03
CA GLY A 75 2.83 15.85 -1.70
C GLY A 75 3.44 16.03 -3.11
N PRO A 76 2.90 16.95 -3.94
CA PRO A 76 3.57 17.31 -5.18
C PRO A 76 4.94 17.86 -4.84
N ALA A 77 6.00 17.27 -5.41
CA ALA A 77 7.35 17.82 -5.32
C ALA A 77 7.27 19.31 -5.67
N ALA A 78 7.65 20.16 -4.71
CA ALA A 78 7.62 21.60 -4.89
C ALA A 78 8.30 21.96 -6.23
N PRO A 79 7.72 22.85 -7.04
CA PRO A 79 8.35 23.25 -8.29
C PRO A 79 9.72 23.81 -7.96
N ARG A 80 10.78 23.17 -8.47
CA ARG A 80 12.14 23.69 -8.35
C ARG A 80 12.10 25.12 -8.89
N PRO A 81 12.61 26.12 -8.16
CA PRO A 81 12.68 27.47 -8.70
C PRO A 81 13.49 27.40 -9.99
N GLN A 82 12.84 27.69 -11.12
CA GLN A 82 13.53 27.94 -12.37
C GLN A 82 14.44 29.13 -12.10
N ARG A 83 15.75 28.90 -12.00
CA ARG A 83 16.72 29.98 -12.10
C ARG A 83 16.54 30.56 -13.49
N THR A 84 15.84 31.68 -13.58
CA THR A 84 15.98 32.59 -14.71
C THR A 84 17.42 33.08 -14.68
N ASN A 85 18.27 32.42 -15.47
CA ASN A 85 19.51 33.02 -15.93
C ASN A 85 19.11 34.17 -16.87
N GLU A 86 18.66 35.28 -16.31
CA GLU A 86 18.69 36.56 -17.01
C GLU A 86 20.16 36.90 -17.22
N GLY A 87 20.49 37.09 -18.49
CA GLY A 87 21.86 37.13 -18.98
C GLY A 87 22.69 38.23 -18.33
N LEU A 88 23.87 37.84 -17.87
CA LEU A 88 25.05 38.69 -18.06
C LEU A 88 25.14 39.04 -19.56
N LYS A 89 24.70 40.24 -19.94
CA LYS A 89 25.19 40.99 -21.11
C LYS A 89 24.58 42.40 -21.19
N SER A 90 25.36 43.37 -20.73
CA SER A 90 25.61 44.69 -21.36
C SER A 90 26.53 45.41 -20.38
N ASP A 91 27.84 45.18 -20.46
CA ASP A 91 28.74 45.98 -21.30
C ASP A 91 28.40 47.47 -21.31
N LEU A 92 29.32 48.23 -20.71
CA LEU A 92 29.99 49.37 -21.32
C LEU A 92 29.16 50.63 -21.64
N MET A 93 29.66 51.75 -21.09
CA MET A 93 29.33 53.15 -21.37
C MET A 93 28.26 53.82 -20.49
N SER A 94 28.72 54.47 -19.41
CA SER A 94 28.96 55.92 -19.40
C SER A 94 29.80 56.31 -18.19
#